data_AF-A0A1H8A1W9-F1
#
_entry.id   AF-A0A1H8A1W9-F1
#
_cell.length_a   1.000
_cell.length_b   1.000
_cell.length_c   1.000
_cell.angle_alpha   90.00
_cell.angle_beta   90.00
_cell.angle_gamma   90.00
#
_symmetry.space_group_name_H-M   'P 1'
#
loop_
_entity.id
_entity.type
_entity.pdbx_description
1 polymer ?
#
loop_
_entity_poly.entity_id
_entity_poly.type
_entity_poly.pdbx_seq_one_letter_code
_entity_poly.pdbx_strand_id
1 'polypeptide(L)'
;MFERFVLFEEEVLNIGRRYFQALGVAQGVSALVEDLSEGRLPWEKGRRVLSHVPYLLIESIVQRTGFTRFGALTADPAFVALRGQSLAHVLHRRGTFPPALYLKALDAFTWNALRHWQLVAHDLGGRHAYQVTPSLAALMRQPELLSRPWRTPRLPVPALLLVVPPEAGLLLTQRGFRPHAVTELYVIESPPPEHRWSVWIHAPIDANFAESLYLELPLPPGGSLEAGIAHAKDLFLDRPPRALGWQECVRWLAATLRTLAEGGARLQPGASPRRGLLSAVKGLH
;
A
#
# COMPACT_ATOMS: atom_id res chain seq x y z
N MET A 1 22.09 -7.19 -5.36
CA MET A 1 21.87 -8.18 -4.29
C MET A 1 20.95 -7.55 -3.26
N PHE A 2 20.00 -8.29 -2.70
CA PHE A 2 18.87 -7.70 -1.97
C PHE A 2 18.89 -8.02 -0.46
N GLU A 3 18.57 -7.03 0.38
CA GLU A 3 18.40 -7.17 1.84
C GLU A 3 16.92 -7.18 2.25
N ARG A 4 16.52 -8.06 3.20
CA ARG A 4 15.14 -8.28 3.67
C ARG A 4 14.92 -7.80 5.11
N PHE A 5 13.74 -7.23 5.39
CA PHE A 5 13.42 -6.58 6.68
C PHE A 5 11.99 -6.87 7.15
N VAL A 6 11.78 -6.75 8.46
CA VAL A 6 10.48 -6.93 9.14
C VAL A 6 10.23 -5.72 10.06
N LEU A 7 9.02 -5.16 10.02
CA LEU A 7 8.48 -4.18 10.98
C LEU A 7 7.31 -4.85 11.73
N PHE A 8 6.99 -4.45 12.98
CA PHE A 8 5.62 -4.16 13.47
C PHE A 8 5.40 -4.19 15.00
N GLU A 9 4.40 -3.42 15.44
CA GLU A 9 3.80 -3.33 16.79
C GLU A 9 2.82 -4.50 17.07
N GLU A 10 3.32 -5.74 17.01
CA GLU A 10 2.52 -6.97 17.04
C GLU A 10 1.55 -7.06 18.24
N GLU A 11 1.97 -6.57 19.41
CA GLU A 11 1.16 -6.61 20.64
C GLU A 11 -0.14 -5.78 20.54
N VAL A 12 -0.07 -4.59 19.93
CA VAL A 12 -1.23 -3.68 19.82
C VAL A 12 -2.23 -4.23 18.80
N LEU A 13 -1.74 -4.72 17.67
CA LEU A 13 -2.59 -5.35 16.65
C LEU A 13 -3.29 -6.61 17.19
N ASN A 14 -2.59 -7.43 17.98
CA ASN A 14 -3.18 -8.63 18.59
C ASN A 14 -4.31 -8.33 19.58
N ILE A 15 -4.35 -7.15 20.19
CA ILE A 15 -5.51 -6.74 20.99
C ILE A 15 -6.70 -6.46 20.06
N GLY A 16 -6.52 -5.59 19.08
CA GLY A 16 -7.61 -5.26 18.14
C GLY A 16 -8.15 -6.47 17.38
N ARG A 17 -7.27 -7.39 16.96
CA ARG A 17 -7.66 -8.66 16.31
C ARG A 17 -8.61 -9.48 17.18
N ARG A 18 -8.39 -9.57 18.50
CA ARG A 18 -9.26 -10.31 19.42
C ARG A 18 -10.69 -9.76 19.44
N TYR A 19 -10.84 -8.43 19.55
CA TYR A 19 -12.15 -7.79 19.52
C TYR A 19 -12.85 -8.01 18.17
N PHE A 20 -12.12 -7.87 17.07
CA PHE A 20 -12.69 -7.94 15.72
C PHE A 20 -13.06 -9.37 15.33
N GLN A 21 -12.27 -10.36 15.76
CA GLN A 21 -12.58 -11.78 15.57
C GLN A 21 -13.80 -12.21 16.37
N ALA A 22 -13.97 -11.70 17.60
CA ALA A 22 -15.08 -12.08 18.46
C ALA A 22 -16.41 -11.40 18.08
N LEU A 23 -16.38 -10.13 17.69
CA LEU A 23 -17.59 -9.29 17.57
C LEU A 23 -17.80 -8.73 16.15
N GLY A 24 -16.86 -8.95 15.23
CA GLY A 24 -16.82 -8.22 13.96
C GLY A 24 -16.34 -6.78 14.14
N VAL A 25 -16.08 -6.08 13.03
CA VAL A 25 -15.38 -4.78 13.06
C VAL A 25 -16.17 -3.70 13.80
N ALA A 26 -17.43 -3.46 13.43
CA ALA A 26 -18.22 -2.36 13.99
C ALA A 26 -18.46 -2.54 15.50
N GLN A 27 -18.91 -3.73 15.93
CA GLN A 27 -19.16 -4.02 17.34
C GLN A 27 -17.85 -4.15 18.13
N GLY A 28 -16.78 -4.66 17.50
CA GLY A 28 -15.46 -4.71 18.11
C GLY A 28 -14.88 -3.32 18.40
N VAL A 29 -15.08 -2.33 17.51
CA VAL A 29 -14.72 -0.93 17.77
C VAL A 29 -15.55 -0.37 18.92
N SER A 30 -16.87 -0.59 18.94
CA SER A 30 -17.73 -0.15 20.05
C SER A 30 -17.28 -0.73 21.39
N ALA A 31 -17.03 -2.05 21.46
CA ALA A 31 -16.56 -2.72 22.66
C ALA A 31 -15.18 -2.20 23.12
N LEU A 32 -14.27 -1.89 22.19
CA LEU A 32 -12.98 -1.25 22.52
C LEU A 32 -13.16 0.13 23.16
N VAL A 33 -14.11 0.93 22.65
CA VAL A 33 -14.42 2.25 23.20
C VAL A 33 -15.07 2.12 24.59
N GLU A 34 -16.00 1.18 24.76
CA GLU A 34 -16.62 0.88 26.05
C GLU A 34 -15.59 0.43 27.09
N ASP A 35 -14.71 -0.51 26.74
CA ASP A 35 -13.65 -0.98 27.64
C ASP A 35 -12.64 0.12 28.01
N LEU A 36 -12.40 1.08 27.11
CA LEU A 36 -11.61 2.28 27.41
C LEU A 36 -12.34 3.22 28.37
N SER A 37 -13.63 3.48 28.13
CA SER A 37 -14.46 4.34 28.97
C SER A 37 -14.65 3.77 30.38
N GLU A 38 -14.72 2.45 30.50
CA GLU A 38 -14.89 1.74 31.77
C GLU A 38 -13.54 1.41 32.47
N GLY A 39 -12.42 1.79 31.85
CA GLY A 39 -11.08 1.59 32.43
C GLY A 39 -10.58 0.14 32.42
N ARG A 40 -11.29 -0.78 31.75
CA ARG A 40 -10.86 -2.18 31.55
C ARG A 40 -9.67 -2.30 30.60
N LEU A 41 -9.50 -1.34 29.69
CA LEU A 41 -8.34 -1.21 28.82
C LEU A 41 -7.57 0.09 29.13
N PRO A 42 -6.25 0.04 29.43
CA PRO A 42 -5.48 1.26 29.68
C PRO A 42 -5.57 2.24 28.51
N TRP A 43 -5.79 3.51 28.82
CA TRP A 43 -6.04 4.57 27.82
C TRP A 43 -4.99 4.62 26.71
N GLU A 44 -3.69 4.64 27.05
CA GLU A 44 -2.62 4.66 26.05
C GLU A 44 -2.63 3.43 25.14
N LYS A 45 -2.99 2.26 25.68
CA LYS A 45 -3.05 1.02 24.90
C LYS A 45 -4.25 1.04 23.97
N GLY A 46 -5.43 1.36 24.48
CA GLY A 46 -6.65 1.43 23.67
C GLY A 46 -6.62 2.53 22.62
N ARG A 47 -6.06 3.71 22.93
CA ARG A 47 -5.83 4.78 21.95
C ARG A 47 -4.96 4.31 20.78
N ARG A 48 -3.89 3.55 21.07
CA ARG A 48 -3.04 2.95 20.04
C ARG A 48 -3.80 1.90 19.22
N VAL A 49 -4.60 1.04 19.85
CA VAL A 49 -5.45 0.07 19.12
C VAL A 49 -6.43 0.79 18.20
N LEU A 50 -7.11 1.83 18.69
CA LEU A 50 -8.05 2.64 17.90
C LEU A 50 -7.38 3.31 16.69
N SER A 51 -6.13 3.77 16.83
CA SER A 51 -5.37 4.33 15.70
C SER A 51 -5.06 3.31 14.59
N HIS A 52 -5.09 2.01 14.91
CA HIS A 52 -4.85 0.91 13.97
C HIS A 52 -6.14 0.25 13.44
N VAL A 53 -7.32 0.77 13.78
CA VAL A 53 -8.61 0.26 13.28
C VAL A 53 -8.66 0.18 11.74
N PRO A 54 -8.16 1.18 10.97
CA PRO A 54 -8.10 1.06 9.52
C PRO A 54 -7.28 -0.16 9.09
N TYR A 55 -6.10 -0.38 9.67
CA TYR A 55 -5.28 -1.55 9.37
C TYR A 55 -6.05 -2.86 9.62
N LEU A 56 -6.64 -3.00 10.81
CA LEU A 56 -7.33 -4.23 11.24
C LEU A 56 -8.57 -4.52 10.39
N LEU A 57 -9.30 -3.50 9.97
CA LEU A 57 -10.41 -3.64 9.03
C LEU A 57 -9.91 -4.15 7.69
N ILE A 58 -8.87 -3.52 7.14
CA ILE A 58 -8.32 -3.91 5.85
C ILE A 58 -7.78 -5.35 5.91
N GLU A 59 -7.08 -5.71 6.99
CA GLU A 59 -6.61 -7.07 7.27
C GLU A 59 -7.76 -8.09 7.24
N SER A 60 -8.86 -7.80 7.94
CA SER A 60 -10.03 -8.66 7.99
C SER A 60 -10.69 -8.84 6.62
N ILE A 61 -10.87 -7.76 5.85
CA ILE A 61 -11.49 -7.82 4.50
C ILE A 61 -10.62 -8.65 3.57
N VAL A 62 -9.32 -8.36 3.56
CA VAL A 62 -8.33 -8.99 2.68
C VAL A 62 -8.19 -10.48 2.96
N GLN A 63 -8.20 -10.90 4.23
CA GLN A 63 -8.17 -12.32 4.59
C GLN A 63 -9.37 -13.10 4.01
N ARG A 64 -10.54 -12.46 3.91
CA ARG A 64 -11.74 -13.08 3.31
C ARG A 64 -11.75 -13.02 1.79
N THR A 65 -11.28 -11.92 1.19
CA THR A 65 -11.35 -11.68 -0.26
C THR A 65 -10.11 -12.16 -1.02
N GLY A 66 -9.04 -12.55 -0.31
CA GLY A 66 -7.81 -13.07 -0.89
C GLY A 66 -7.07 -12.06 -1.77
N PHE A 67 -7.12 -10.76 -1.48
CA PHE A 67 -6.47 -9.70 -2.29
C PHE A 67 -6.96 -9.57 -3.74
N THR A 68 -8.11 -10.15 -4.10
CA THR A 68 -8.60 -10.22 -5.49
C THR A 68 -8.79 -8.84 -6.14
N ARG A 69 -9.59 -7.95 -5.54
CA ARG A 69 -9.82 -6.60 -6.08
C ARG A 69 -9.79 -5.50 -5.05
N PHE A 70 -9.04 -4.46 -5.36
CA PHE A 70 -9.02 -3.23 -4.59
C PHE A 70 -10.40 -2.55 -4.54
N GLY A 71 -11.12 -2.49 -5.67
CA GLY A 71 -12.48 -1.93 -5.73
C GLY A 71 -13.51 -2.71 -4.92
N ALA A 72 -13.25 -3.98 -4.58
CA ALA A 72 -14.11 -4.75 -3.67
C ALA A 72 -13.97 -4.26 -2.22
N LEU A 73 -12.83 -3.68 -1.86
CA LEU A 73 -12.58 -3.20 -0.51
C LEU A 73 -13.44 -1.98 -0.18
N THR A 74 -13.53 -1.02 -1.12
CA THR A 74 -14.35 0.19 -0.94
C THR A 74 -15.84 -0.10 -0.96
N ALA A 75 -16.25 -1.23 -1.56
CA ALA A 75 -17.61 -1.74 -1.58
C ALA A 75 -17.93 -2.69 -0.41
N ASP A 76 -16.94 -3.09 0.40
CA ASP A 76 -17.16 -4.03 1.50
C ASP A 76 -18.09 -3.42 2.56
N PRO A 77 -19.15 -4.13 3.00
CA PRO A 77 -20.08 -3.61 3.98
C PRO A 77 -19.42 -3.14 5.29
N ALA A 78 -18.35 -3.80 5.74
CA ALA A 78 -17.63 -3.39 6.94
C ALA A 78 -16.85 -2.09 6.73
N PHE A 79 -16.32 -1.88 5.53
CA PHE A 79 -15.66 -0.62 5.17
C PHE A 79 -16.65 0.53 5.06
N VAL A 80 -17.80 0.28 4.43
CA VAL A 80 -18.90 1.26 4.34
C VAL A 80 -19.44 1.61 5.73
N ALA A 81 -19.61 0.62 6.62
CA ALA A 81 -20.03 0.84 7.99
C ALA A 81 -19.02 1.70 8.78
N LEU A 82 -17.71 1.41 8.67
CA LEU A 82 -16.68 2.21 9.33
C LEU A 82 -16.64 3.65 8.80
N ARG A 83 -16.83 3.85 7.50
CA ARG A 83 -16.96 5.20 6.92
C ARG A 83 -18.12 5.97 7.54
N GLY A 84 -19.24 5.30 7.82
CA GLY A 84 -20.38 5.84 8.57
C GLY A 84 -20.10 6.16 10.04
N GLN A 85 -19.02 5.65 10.62
CA GLN A 85 -18.57 5.94 11.98
C GLN A 85 -17.50 7.04 12.03
N SER A 86 -17.01 7.51 10.87
CA SER A 86 -16.01 8.58 10.82
C SER A 86 -16.51 9.87 11.47
N LEU A 87 -15.61 10.63 12.10
CA LEU A 87 -15.95 11.90 12.77
C LEU A 87 -16.68 12.87 11.83
N ALA A 88 -16.24 12.96 10.57
CA ALA A 88 -16.89 13.79 9.56
C ALA A 88 -18.35 13.38 9.32
N HIS A 89 -18.65 12.07 9.26
CA HIS A 89 -20.02 11.56 9.14
C HIS A 89 -20.87 11.87 10.37
N VAL A 90 -20.33 11.66 11.56
CA VAL A 90 -21.03 11.93 12.82
C VAL A 90 -21.36 13.42 12.97
N LEU A 91 -20.39 14.30 12.69
CA LEU A 91 -20.59 15.75 12.75
C LEU A 91 -21.55 16.24 11.67
N HIS A 92 -21.50 15.67 10.46
CA HIS A 92 -22.44 16.01 9.39
C HIS A 92 -23.88 15.64 9.76
N ARG A 93 -24.11 14.43 10.31
CA ARG A 93 -25.44 14.00 10.79
C ARG A 93 -25.99 14.89 11.91
N ARG A 94 -25.13 15.51 12.72
CA ARG A 94 -25.51 16.45 13.79
C ARG A 94 -25.71 17.89 13.28
N GLY A 95 -25.53 18.13 11.97
CA GLY A 95 -25.64 19.47 11.37
C GLY A 95 -24.45 20.38 11.65
N THR A 96 -23.38 19.87 12.27
CA THR A 96 -22.23 20.67 12.73
C THR A 96 -21.03 20.58 11.78
N PHE A 97 -21.15 19.88 10.64
CA PHE A 97 -20.09 19.78 9.63
C PHE A 97 -20.54 20.41 8.30
N PRO A 98 -19.74 21.32 7.71
CA PRO A 98 -20.09 21.98 6.45
C PRO A 98 -20.37 20.97 5.31
N PRO A 99 -21.56 21.00 4.67
CA PRO A 99 -21.90 20.04 3.60
C PRO A 99 -20.91 20.06 2.43
N ALA A 100 -20.39 21.23 2.07
CA ALA A 100 -19.41 21.40 1.00
C ALA A 100 -18.05 20.71 1.28
N LEU A 101 -17.74 20.42 2.55
CA LEU A 101 -16.51 19.76 2.97
C LEU A 101 -16.71 18.28 3.29
N TYR A 102 -17.97 17.85 3.49
CA TYR A 102 -18.30 16.50 3.93
C TYR A 102 -17.80 15.42 2.96
N LEU A 103 -18.08 15.57 1.66
CA LEU A 103 -17.61 14.61 0.66
C LEU A 103 -16.08 14.52 0.63
N LYS A 104 -15.39 15.66 0.67
CA LYS A 104 -13.93 15.72 0.72
C LYS A 104 -13.35 15.02 1.95
N ALA A 105 -13.99 15.20 3.11
CA ALA A 105 -13.55 14.57 4.36
C ALA A 105 -13.75 13.04 4.33
N LEU A 106 -14.86 12.56 3.76
CA LEU A 106 -15.09 11.13 3.57
C LEU A 106 -14.13 10.51 2.57
N ASP A 107 -13.82 11.23 1.50
CA ASP A 107 -12.82 10.80 0.54
C ASP A 107 -11.46 10.73 1.23
N ALA A 108 -11.05 11.76 1.97
CA ALA A 108 -9.79 11.76 2.72
C ALA A 108 -9.69 10.60 3.73
N PHE A 109 -10.77 10.29 4.45
CA PHE A 109 -10.84 9.13 5.33
C PHE A 109 -10.61 7.82 4.56
N THR A 110 -11.31 7.67 3.43
CA THR A 110 -11.22 6.51 2.55
C THR A 110 -9.80 6.34 2.03
N TRP A 111 -9.20 7.42 1.52
CA TRP A 111 -7.81 7.48 1.09
C TRP A 111 -6.83 7.06 2.18
N ASN A 112 -6.97 7.60 3.40
CA ASN A 112 -6.10 7.27 4.51
C ASN A 112 -6.24 5.80 4.96
N ALA A 113 -7.46 5.29 5.01
CA ALA A 113 -7.70 3.89 5.36
C ALA A 113 -7.09 2.94 4.32
N LEU A 114 -7.29 3.24 3.03
CA LEU A 114 -6.83 2.37 1.96
C LEU A 114 -5.30 2.32 1.81
N ARG A 115 -4.56 3.33 2.31
CA ARG A 115 -3.08 3.26 2.42
C ARG A 115 -2.61 2.06 3.25
N HIS A 116 -3.43 1.61 4.21
CA HIS A 116 -3.08 0.46 5.06
C HIS A 116 -3.19 -0.88 4.32
N TRP A 117 -3.83 -0.92 3.15
CA TRP A 117 -3.95 -2.14 2.35
C TRP A 117 -2.60 -2.74 1.96
N GLN A 118 -1.62 -1.89 1.66
CA GLN A 118 -0.29 -2.35 1.29
C GLN A 118 0.49 -2.89 2.48
N LEU A 119 0.35 -2.26 3.65
CA LEU A 119 0.95 -2.75 4.89
C LEU A 119 0.40 -4.14 5.25
N VAL A 120 -0.92 -4.30 5.16
CA VAL A 120 -1.60 -5.58 5.36
C VAL A 120 -1.11 -6.62 4.36
N ALA A 121 -1.04 -6.25 3.08
CA ALA A 121 -0.55 -7.15 2.05
C ALA A 121 0.91 -7.54 2.24
N HIS A 122 1.74 -6.62 2.75
CA HIS A 122 3.14 -6.89 3.00
C HIS A 122 3.27 -7.88 4.16
N ASP A 123 2.51 -7.65 5.23
CA ASP A 123 2.50 -8.50 6.41
C ASP A 123 2.02 -9.91 6.11
N LEU A 124 0.87 -10.04 5.44
CA LEU A 124 0.32 -11.34 5.06
C LEU A 124 1.10 -12.01 3.92
N GLY A 125 1.73 -11.22 3.05
CA GLY A 125 2.56 -11.68 1.94
C GLY A 125 3.95 -12.14 2.34
N GLY A 126 4.28 -12.16 3.64
CA GLY A 126 5.54 -12.68 4.16
C GLY A 126 6.64 -11.64 4.35
N ARG A 127 6.34 -10.34 4.20
CA ARG A 127 7.29 -9.25 4.47
C ARG A 127 8.57 -9.34 3.65
N HIS A 128 8.41 -9.53 2.34
CA HIS A 128 9.53 -9.51 1.43
C HIS A 128 9.90 -8.06 1.12
N ALA A 129 11.04 -7.61 1.63
CA ALA A 129 11.67 -6.36 1.25
C ALA A 129 13.02 -6.69 0.61
N TYR A 130 13.44 -5.86 -0.34
CA TYR A 130 14.60 -6.13 -1.17
C TYR A 130 15.28 -4.82 -1.55
N GLN A 131 16.49 -4.59 -1.05
CA GLN A 131 17.28 -3.42 -1.46
C GLN A 131 18.00 -3.65 -2.81
N VAL A 132 17.82 -2.75 -3.77
CA VAL A 132 18.52 -2.88 -5.06
C VAL A 132 19.92 -2.27 -4.92
N THR A 133 20.95 -3.01 -5.31
CA THR A 133 22.32 -2.49 -5.35
C THR A 133 22.46 -1.40 -6.40
N PRO A 134 23.24 -0.32 -6.16
CA PRO A 134 23.47 0.76 -7.14
C PRO A 134 23.87 0.28 -8.54
N SER A 135 24.77 -0.69 -8.63
CA SER A 135 25.22 -1.26 -9.91
C SER A 135 24.11 -1.95 -10.69
N LEU A 136 23.25 -2.70 -10.00
CA LEU A 136 22.07 -3.34 -10.61
C LEU A 136 21.05 -2.28 -11.02
N ALA A 137 20.83 -1.26 -10.20
CA ALA A 137 19.89 -0.19 -10.49
C ALA A 137 20.29 0.60 -11.75
N ALA A 138 21.57 0.92 -11.90
CA ALA A 138 22.14 1.54 -13.09
C ALA A 138 22.05 0.61 -14.31
N LEU A 139 22.33 -0.69 -14.14
CA LEU A 139 22.20 -1.67 -15.23
C LEU A 139 20.77 -1.74 -15.76
N MET A 140 19.77 -1.81 -14.87
CA MET A 140 18.34 -1.89 -15.25
C MET A 140 17.83 -0.67 -16.03
N ARG A 141 18.62 0.40 -16.16
CA ARG A 141 18.31 1.57 -17.02
C ARG A 141 18.55 1.33 -18.49
N GLN A 142 19.33 0.30 -18.85
CA GLN A 142 19.65 0.04 -20.25
C GLN A 142 18.36 -0.18 -21.06
N PRO A 143 18.17 0.54 -22.19
CA PRO A 143 16.94 0.45 -22.98
C PRO A 143 16.58 -0.97 -23.41
N GLU A 144 17.57 -1.81 -23.67
CA GLU A 144 17.38 -3.22 -24.04
C GLU A 144 16.71 -4.01 -22.90
N LEU A 145 17.09 -3.73 -21.66
CA LEU A 145 16.52 -4.40 -20.49
C LEU A 145 15.12 -3.88 -20.17
N LEU A 146 14.86 -2.58 -20.33
CA LEU A 146 13.54 -1.99 -20.11
C LEU A 146 12.51 -2.43 -21.16
N SER A 147 12.95 -2.54 -22.43
CA SER A 147 12.08 -2.91 -23.56
C SER A 147 11.92 -4.42 -23.76
N ARG A 148 12.73 -5.25 -23.09
CA ARG A 148 12.63 -6.72 -23.18
C ARG A 148 11.18 -7.13 -22.87
N PRO A 149 10.50 -7.90 -23.75
CA PRO A 149 9.14 -8.30 -23.50
C PRO A 149 9.06 -9.27 -22.31
N TRP A 150 8.09 -9.08 -21.43
CA TRP A 150 7.73 -10.05 -20.39
C TRP A 150 6.30 -10.53 -20.63
N ARG A 151 6.18 -11.76 -21.14
CA ARG A 151 4.89 -12.42 -21.29
C ARG A 151 4.51 -13.09 -19.97
N THR A 152 3.25 -12.96 -19.58
CA THR A 152 2.73 -13.49 -18.30
C THR A 152 3.64 -13.16 -17.11
N PRO A 153 3.89 -11.87 -16.84
CA PRO A 153 4.80 -11.47 -15.77
C PRO A 153 4.26 -11.91 -14.41
N ARG A 154 5.05 -12.68 -13.65
CA ARG A 154 4.72 -13.16 -12.30
C ARG A 154 5.73 -12.63 -11.30
N LEU A 155 5.26 -12.31 -10.10
CA LEU A 155 6.14 -12.03 -8.97
C LEU A 155 6.73 -13.33 -8.43
N PRO A 156 7.96 -13.30 -7.91
CA PRO A 156 8.57 -14.45 -7.23
C PRO A 156 7.87 -14.79 -5.90
N VAL A 157 7.14 -13.83 -5.33
CA VAL A 157 6.35 -13.95 -4.09
C VAL A 157 5.08 -13.09 -4.22
N PRO A 158 3.99 -13.36 -3.47
CA PRO A 158 2.71 -12.65 -3.64
C PRO A 158 2.79 -11.13 -3.47
N ALA A 159 3.70 -10.65 -2.61
CA ALA A 159 3.94 -9.23 -2.40
C ALA A 159 5.39 -8.96 -2.01
N LEU A 160 5.94 -7.84 -2.47
CA LEU A 160 7.28 -7.40 -2.08
C LEU A 160 7.48 -5.88 -2.19
N LEU A 161 8.44 -5.38 -1.42
CA LEU A 161 8.98 -4.03 -1.49
C LEU A 161 10.37 -4.04 -2.13
N LEU A 162 10.59 -3.16 -3.09
CA LEU A 162 11.93 -2.80 -3.57
C LEU A 162 12.34 -1.44 -3.00
N VAL A 163 13.50 -1.39 -2.33
CA VAL A 163 14.16 -0.12 -1.98
C VAL A 163 15.01 0.30 -3.17
N VAL A 164 14.67 1.45 -3.74
CA VAL A 164 15.23 2.00 -4.97
C VAL A 164 16.37 2.96 -4.62
N PRO A 165 17.61 2.67 -5.05
CA PRO A 165 18.73 3.58 -4.82
C PRO A 165 18.71 4.73 -5.85
N PRO A 166 19.36 5.87 -5.56
CA PRO A 166 19.36 7.04 -6.44
C PRO A 166 19.85 6.77 -7.88
N GLU A 167 20.73 5.80 -8.06
CA GLU A 167 21.28 5.39 -9.36
C GLU A 167 20.24 4.79 -10.30
N ALA A 168 19.07 4.40 -9.77
CA ALA A 168 17.92 4.06 -10.60
C ALA A 168 17.37 5.28 -11.35
N GLY A 169 17.66 6.52 -10.92
CA GLY A 169 17.25 7.75 -11.60
C GLY A 169 15.74 7.87 -11.82
N LEU A 170 14.93 7.16 -11.04
CA LEU A 170 13.48 7.13 -11.19
C LEU A 170 12.88 8.37 -10.57
N LEU A 171 12.04 9.06 -11.35
CA LEU A 171 11.35 10.27 -10.92
C LEU A 171 9.84 10.07 -11.04
N LEU A 172 9.11 10.63 -10.09
CA LEU A 172 7.66 10.76 -10.12
C LEU A 172 7.33 12.26 -10.08
N THR A 173 6.39 12.69 -10.93
CA THR A 173 5.90 14.07 -10.91
C THR A 173 4.38 14.06 -10.87
N GLN A 174 3.79 14.47 -9.75
CA GLN A 174 2.35 14.73 -9.71
C GLN A 174 1.98 16.01 -10.49
N ARG A 175 0.74 16.08 -10.99
CA ARG A 175 0.29 17.19 -11.85
C ARG A 175 0.37 18.52 -11.08
N GLY A 176 1.21 19.45 -11.57
CA GLY A 176 1.41 20.77 -10.97
C GLY A 176 2.51 20.82 -9.91
N PHE A 177 3.23 19.72 -9.69
CA PHE A 177 4.31 19.60 -8.70
C PHE A 177 5.68 19.45 -9.37
N ARG A 178 6.74 19.55 -8.57
CA ARG A 178 8.12 19.31 -9.01
C ARG A 178 8.39 17.80 -9.09
N PRO A 179 9.37 17.36 -9.89
CA PRO A 179 9.79 15.96 -9.90
C PRO A 179 10.45 15.57 -8.58
N HIS A 180 10.10 14.39 -8.06
CA HIS A 180 10.69 13.81 -6.84
C HIS A 180 11.29 12.43 -7.12
N ALA A 181 12.41 12.13 -6.46
CA ALA A 181 13.09 10.85 -6.61
C ALA A 181 12.28 9.72 -5.97
N VAL A 182 12.06 8.65 -6.71
CA VAL A 182 11.41 7.44 -6.21
C VAL A 182 12.41 6.66 -5.38
N THR A 183 12.03 6.33 -4.14
CA THR A 183 12.89 5.59 -3.20
C THR A 183 12.35 4.20 -2.89
N GLU A 184 11.07 3.98 -3.13
CA GLU A 184 10.41 2.70 -2.82
C GLU A 184 9.39 2.37 -3.91
N LEU A 185 9.40 1.10 -4.32
CA LEU A 185 8.41 0.50 -5.22
C LEU A 185 7.85 -0.74 -4.55
N TYR A 186 6.56 -0.74 -4.28
CA TYR A 186 5.89 -1.87 -3.67
C TYR A 186 4.92 -2.51 -4.65
N VAL A 187 4.87 -3.83 -4.70
CA VAL A 187 4.03 -4.55 -5.64
C VAL A 187 3.39 -5.76 -4.99
N ILE A 188 2.11 -5.94 -5.28
CA ILE A 188 1.32 -7.11 -4.89
C ILE A 188 0.71 -7.70 -6.15
N GLU A 189 0.75 -9.01 -6.26
CA GLU A 189 0.07 -9.76 -7.30
C GLU A 189 -1.23 -10.35 -6.76
N SER A 190 -2.34 -10.09 -7.45
CA SER A 190 -3.62 -10.73 -7.13
C SER A 190 -3.57 -12.22 -7.49
N PRO A 191 -4.19 -13.10 -6.69
CA PRO A 191 -4.23 -14.52 -7.01
C PRO A 191 -5.03 -14.78 -8.29
N PRO A 192 -4.83 -15.94 -8.92
CA PRO A 192 -5.69 -16.39 -10.02
C PRO A 192 -7.19 -16.37 -9.63
N PRO A 193 -8.11 -16.10 -10.57
CA PRO A 193 -7.89 -15.99 -12.02
C PRO A 193 -7.56 -14.58 -12.52
N GLU A 194 -7.62 -13.56 -11.67
CA GLU A 194 -7.69 -12.16 -12.12
C GLU A 194 -6.34 -11.61 -12.60
N HIS A 195 -5.23 -12.13 -12.05
CA HIS A 195 -3.84 -11.83 -12.37
C HIS A 195 -3.57 -10.35 -12.67
N ARG A 196 -3.33 -9.57 -11.61
CA ARG A 196 -3.17 -8.11 -11.67
C ARG A 196 -2.06 -7.70 -10.72
N TRP A 197 -1.36 -6.63 -11.06
CA TRP A 197 -0.40 -6.01 -10.14
C TRP A 197 -0.99 -4.75 -9.55
N SER A 198 -0.94 -4.64 -8.23
CA SER A 198 -1.14 -3.38 -7.54
C SER A 198 0.22 -2.82 -7.17
N VAL A 199 0.59 -1.68 -7.76
CA VAL A 199 1.91 -1.07 -7.61
C VAL A 199 1.79 0.24 -6.84
N TRP A 200 2.64 0.41 -5.83
CA TRP A 200 2.90 1.68 -5.17
C TRP A 200 4.21 2.25 -5.67
N ILE A 201 4.20 3.54 -5.99
CA ILE A 201 5.40 4.33 -6.26
C ILE A 201 5.48 5.39 -5.19
N HIS A 202 6.56 5.38 -4.40
CA HIS A 202 6.77 6.31 -3.30
C HIS A 202 7.98 7.22 -3.56
N ALA A 203 7.76 8.52 -3.49
CA ALA A 203 8.76 9.55 -3.72
C ALA A 203 8.73 10.58 -2.58
N PRO A 204 9.66 10.51 -1.60
CA PRO A 204 9.70 11.44 -0.48
C PRO A 204 10.04 12.86 -0.96
N ILE A 205 9.41 13.83 -0.30
CA ILE A 205 9.67 15.27 -0.48
C ILE A 205 10.63 15.74 0.63
N ASP A 206 10.27 15.43 1.88
CA ASP A 206 11.06 15.73 3.07
C ASP A 206 10.80 14.70 4.18
N ALA A 207 11.22 15.00 5.41
CA ALA A 207 11.05 14.11 6.56
C ALA A 207 9.59 13.78 6.91
N ASN A 208 8.64 14.62 6.50
CA ASN A 208 7.23 14.56 6.87
C ASN A 208 6.29 14.38 5.67
N PHE A 209 6.74 14.69 4.45
CA PHE A 209 5.90 14.66 3.26
C PHE A 209 6.48 13.76 2.17
N ALA A 210 5.58 13.09 1.46
CA ALA A 210 5.93 12.27 0.30
C ALA A 210 4.82 12.32 -0.76
N GLU A 211 5.23 12.26 -2.02
CA GLU A 211 4.33 11.92 -3.11
C GLU A 211 4.19 10.40 -3.19
N SER A 212 2.99 9.95 -3.55
CA SER A 212 2.74 8.54 -3.76
C SER A 212 1.72 8.33 -4.86
N LEU A 213 1.97 7.35 -5.72
CA LEU A 213 1.04 6.92 -6.76
C LEU A 213 0.72 5.44 -6.57
N TYR A 214 -0.56 5.12 -6.72
CA TYR A 214 -1.09 3.79 -6.52
C TYR A 214 -1.73 3.36 -7.82
N LEU A 215 -1.22 2.27 -8.35
CA LEU A 215 -1.54 1.78 -9.68
C LEU A 215 -2.15 0.40 -9.59
N GLU A 216 -3.05 0.14 -10.50
CA GLU A 216 -3.57 -1.18 -10.80
C GLU A 216 -3.25 -1.51 -12.26
N LEU A 217 -2.52 -2.60 -12.49
CA LEU A 217 -2.13 -3.06 -13.81
C LEU A 217 -2.79 -4.42 -14.06
N PRO A 218 -3.83 -4.50 -14.89
CA PRO A 218 -4.40 -5.79 -15.29
C PRO A 218 -3.41 -6.55 -16.19
N LEU A 219 -3.11 -7.81 -15.87
CA LEU A 219 -2.17 -8.64 -16.63
C LEU A 219 -2.92 -9.87 -17.16
N PRO A 220 -3.68 -9.74 -18.26
CA PRO A 220 -4.52 -10.83 -18.75
C PRO A 220 -3.67 -12.08 -19.06
N PRO A 221 -4.24 -13.29 -18.95
CA PRO A 221 -3.56 -14.52 -19.34
C PRO A 221 -3.00 -14.43 -20.76
N GLY A 222 -1.73 -14.78 -20.94
CA GLY A 222 -1.01 -14.64 -22.22
C GLY A 222 -0.61 -13.20 -22.59
N GLY A 223 -0.99 -12.21 -21.78
CA GLY A 223 -0.68 -10.80 -21.99
C GLY A 223 0.77 -10.41 -21.71
N SER A 224 1.13 -9.21 -22.14
CA SER A 224 2.44 -8.59 -21.89
C SER A 224 2.35 -7.50 -20.82
N LEU A 225 3.49 -7.15 -20.23
CA LEU A 225 3.60 -5.99 -19.34
C LEU A 225 3.06 -4.70 -20.00
N GLU A 226 3.39 -4.46 -21.28
CA GLU A 226 2.93 -3.27 -22.00
C GLU A 226 1.41 -3.21 -22.14
N ALA A 227 0.74 -4.36 -22.31
CA ALA A 227 -0.72 -4.41 -22.30
C ALA A 227 -1.27 -3.98 -20.92
N GLY A 228 -0.62 -4.38 -19.82
CA GLY A 228 -0.98 -3.95 -18.48
C GLY A 228 -0.70 -2.46 -18.23
N ILE A 229 0.40 -1.92 -18.75
CA ILE A 229 0.70 -0.48 -18.71
C ILE A 229 -0.34 0.31 -19.49
N ALA A 230 -0.74 -0.14 -20.68
CA ALA A 230 -1.73 0.54 -21.51
C ALA A 230 -3.11 0.62 -20.84
N HIS A 231 -3.46 -0.35 -20.00
CA HIS A 231 -4.74 -0.43 -19.28
C HIS A 231 -4.59 -0.12 -17.78
N ALA A 232 -3.47 0.45 -17.37
CA ALA A 232 -3.24 0.78 -15.97
C ALA A 232 -4.23 1.85 -15.49
N LYS A 233 -4.63 1.72 -14.24
CA LYS A 233 -5.51 2.69 -13.57
C LYS A 233 -4.86 3.18 -12.30
N ASP A 234 -5.17 4.42 -11.94
CA ASP A 234 -5.02 4.87 -10.56
C ASP A 234 -5.98 4.05 -9.70
N LEU A 235 -5.41 3.35 -8.73
CA LEU A 235 -6.09 2.36 -7.89
C LEU A 235 -7.32 2.94 -7.19
N PHE A 236 -7.26 4.21 -6.78
CA PHE A 236 -8.29 4.86 -5.98
C PHE A 236 -9.29 5.66 -6.81
N LEU A 237 -8.86 6.12 -7.98
CA LEU A 237 -9.66 7.00 -8.84
C LEU A 237 -10.31 6.26 -10.01
N ASP A 238 -9.99 4.97 -10.19
CA ASP A 238 -10.47 4.09 -11.28
C ASP A 238 -10.35 4.74 -12.67
N ARG A 239 -9.30 5.55 -12.88
CA ARG A 239 -9.05 6.31 -14.10
C ARG A 239 -7.58 6.24 -14.49
N PRO A 240 -7.21 6.57 -15.74
CA PRO A 240 -5.81 6.56 -16.14
C PRO A 240 -4.91 7.42 -15.22
N PRO A 241 -3.73 6.92 -14.81
CA PRO A 241 -2.80 7.67 -13.98
C PRO A 241 -2.34 8.95 -14.69
N ARG A 242 -2.31 10.07 -13.96
CA ARG A 242 -1.92 11.38 -14.49
C ARG A 242 -0.52 11.84 -14.10
N ALA A 243 0.11 11.16 -13.15
CA ALA A 243 1.50 11.46 -12.78
C ALA A 243 2.40 11.20 -14.00
N LEU A 244 3.54 11.87 -14.08
CA LEU A 244 4.58 11.58 -15.09
C LEU A 244 5.63 10.65 -14.48
N GLY A 245 6.33 9.87 -15.32
CA GLY A 245 7.40 8.96 -14.90
C GLY A 245 6.94 7.59 -14.37
N TRP A 246 5.65 7.39 -14.09
CA TRP A 246 5.17 6.13 -13.51
C TRP A 246 5.39 4.90 -14.41
N GLN A 247 5.27 5.06 -15.73
CA GLN A 247 5.48 3.96 -16.68
C GLN A 247 6.93 3.47 -16.65
N GLU A 248 7.87 4.40 -16.55
CA GLU A 248 9.30 4.11 -16.43
C GLU A 248 9.58 3.37 -15.12
N CYS A 249 8.96 3.80 -14.01
CA CYS A 249 9.03 3.09 -12.74
C CYS A 249 8.52 1.65 -12.86
N VAL A 250 7.39 1.42 -13.54
CA VAL A 250 6.82 0.07 -13.75
C VAL A 250 7.73 -0.79 -14.64
N ARG A 251 8.30 -0.24 -15.72
CA ARG A 251 9.24 -0.98 -16.58
C ARG A 251 10.51 -1.35 -15.84
N TRP A 252 11.06 -0.42 -15.05
CA TRP A 252 12.24 -0.69 -14.23
C TRP A 252 11.95 -1.72 -13.13
N LEU A 253 10.79 -1.62 -12.47
CA LEU A 253 10.29 -2.63 -11.53
C LEU A 253 10.27 -4.00 -12.19
N ALA A 254 9.65 -4.10 -13.37
CA ALA A 254 9.53 -5.34 -14.09
C ALA A 254 10.89 -5.94 -14.51
N ALA A 255 11.83 -5.11 -15.00
CA ALA A 255 13.18 -5.56 -15.32
C ALA A 255 13.92 -6.10 -14.09
N THR A 256 13.79 -5.41 -12.97
CA THR A 256 14.39 -5.81 -11.69
C THR A 256 13.79 -7.11 -11.16
N LEU A 257 12.47 -7.27 -11.26
CA LEU A 257 11.75 -8.47 -10.82
C LEU A 257 12.09 -9.70 -11.65
N ARG A 258 12.28 -9.56 -12.97
CA ARG A 258 12.79 -10.66 -13.81
C ARG A 258 14.14 -11.15 -13.31
N THR A 259 15.06 -10.23 -13.06
CA THR A 259 16.39 -10.55 -12.54
C THR A 259 16.31 -11.25 -11.18
N LEU A 260 15.38 -10.81 -10.32
CA LEU A 260 15.11 -11.45 -9.03
C LEU A 260 14.57 -12.89 -9.22
N ALA A 261 13.61 -13.09 -10.13
CA ALA A 261 13.03 -14.40 -10.43
C ALA A 261 14.03 -15.38 -11.07
N GLU A 262 15.01 -14.87 -11.83
CA GLU A 262 16.10 -15.65 -12.44
C GLU A 262 17.19 -16.10 -11.42
N GLY A 263 16.98 -15.85 -10.11
CA GLY A 263 17.88 -16.31 -9.04
C GLY A 263 18.98 -15.32 -8.65
N GLY A 264 18.87 -14.05 -9.06
CA GLY A 264 19.86 -12.99 -8.78
C GLY A 264 19.90 -12.46 -7.34
N ALA A 265 19.13 -13.03 -6.40
CA ALA A 265 19.15 -12.62 -5.00
C ALA A 265 20.16 -13.44 -4.20
N ARG A 266 21.04 -12.76 -3.45
CA ARG A 266 21.68 -13.37 -2.29
C ARG A 266 21.20 -12.64 -1.04
N LEU A 267 20.98 -13.40 0.02
CA LEU A 267 20.61 -12.90 1.34
C LEU A 267 21.79 -12.14 1.95
N GLN A 268 21.58 -10.88 2.32
CA GLN A 268 22.51 -10.13 3.16
C GLN A 268 21.79 -9.65 4.44
N PRO A 269 22.41 -9.79 5.63
CA PRO A 269 21.89 -9.21 6.85
C PRO A 269 22.11 -7.69 6.84
N GLY A 270 21.01 -6.92 6.86
CA GLY A 270 21.02 -5.47 6.93
C GLY A 270 20.27 -4.94 8.16
N ALA A 271 20.47 -3.65 8.47
CA ALA A 271 19.67 -2.96 9.48
C ALA A 271 18.28 -2.62 8.91
N SER A 272 17.21 -2.99 9.63
CA SER A 272 15.83 -2.63 9.29
C SER A 272 15.72 -1.11 9.06
N PRO A 273 15.16 -0.63 7.92
CA PRO A 273 14.92 0.79 7.68
C PRO A 273 13.75 1.26 8.56
N ARG A 274 13.99 1.30 9.87
CA ARG A 274 13.04 1.68 10.93
C ARG A 274 12.47 3.09 10.76
N ARG A 275 13.09 3.95 9.95
CA ARG A 275 12.73 5.38 9.83
C ARG A 275 12.09 5.80 8.50
N GLY A 276 12.33 5.10 7.40
CA GLY A 276 11.84 5.53 6.06
C GLY A 276 10.42 5.06 5.74
N LEU A 277 10.13 3.77 5.89
CA LEU A 277 8.82 3.19 5.61
C LEU A 277 7.69 3.77 6.48
N LEU A 278 8.01 4.27 7.68
CA LEU A 278 7.05 4.87 8.60
C LEU A 278 6.90 6.38 8.44
N SER A 279 7.85 7.11 7.83
CA SER A 279 7.64 8.53 7.52
C SER A 279 6.58 8.71 6.43
N ALA A 280 6.42 7.74 5.54
CA ALA A 280 5.37 7.70 4.52
C ALA A 280 3.94 7.62 5.09
N VAL A 281 3.77 7.03 6.29
CA VAL A 281 2.48 6.88 6.98
C VAL A 281 2.27 7.97 8.05
N LYS A 282 3.36 8.52 8.60
CA LYS A 282 3.34 9.56 9.65
C LYS A 282 3.15 10.99 9.12
N GLY A 283 3.22 11.20 7.81
CA GLY A 283 2.89 12.48 7.20
C GLY A 283 1.40 12.75 7.23
N LEU A 284 0.90 13.29 8.34
CA LEU A 284 -0.29 14.15 8.53
C LEU A 284 -0.86 13.98 9.94
N HIS A 285 -0.19 14.61 10.91
CA HIS A 285 -0.90 15.28 12.01
C HIS A 285 -1.10 16.73 11.61
#